data_AF-E8R750-F1
#
_entry.id   AF-E8R750-F1
#
_cell.length_a   1.000
_cell.length_b   1.000
_cell.length_c   1.000
_cell.angle_alpha   90.00
_cell.angle_beta   90.00
_cell.angle_gamma   90.00
#
_symmetry.space_group_name_H-M   'P 1'
#
loop_
_entity.id
_entity.type
_entity.pdbx_description
1 polymer ?
#
loop_
_entity_poly.entity_id
_entity_poly.type
_entity_poly.pdbx_seq_one_letter_code
_entity_poly.pdbx_strand_id
1 'polypeptide(L)'
;MEGSLSVLVDVLCEPGRLAKLEKHLRSMGFATRILSPDTLRVVQRMRLRDPGDALSMLFNALKSSSMLTRRICVEAWVLLPSEAVAGDTVLNTGSGFLYVRKGRRGMAVVKVVWGSVNPYVKPPPGSAMRKCVEPTGLQGLEEELRGRLADIASLPGAAAPRG
;
A
#
# COMPACT_ATOMS: atom_id res chain seq x y z
N MET A 1 -1.73 -7.65 19.45
CA MET A 1 -1.59 -8.03 18.02
C MET A 1 -0.68 -7.03 17.36
N GLU A 2 0.40 -7.48 16.74
CA GLU A 2 1.27 -6.60 15.95
C GLU A 2 0.53 -6.10 14.69
N GLY A 3 0.75 -4.84 14.33
CA GLY A 3 0.17 -4.28 13.12
C GLY A 3 0.64 -5.00 11.85
N SER A 4 -0.26 -5.23 10.91
CA SER A 4 0.08 -5.81 9.60
C SER A 4 -0.11 -4.77 8.50
N LEU A 5 0.92 -4.57 7.70
CA LEU A 5 0.89 -3.77 6.49
C LEU A 5 0.41 -4.63 5.33
N SER A 6 -0.60 -4.14 4.62
CA SER A 6 -1.07 -4.69 3.35
C SER A 6 -0.79 -3.69 2.24
N VAL A 7 -0.10 -4.14 1.20
CA VAL A 7 0.14 -3.39 -0.04
C VAL A 7 -0.54 -4.14 -1.18
N LEU A 8 -1.39 -3.42 -1.92
CA LEU A 8 -2.05 -3.91 -3.11
C LEU A 8 -1.49 -3.15 -4.31
N VAL A 9 -1.01 -3.89 -5.29
CA VAL A 9 -0.43 -3.34 -6.52
C VAL A 9 -1.22 -3.87 -7.70
N ASP A 10 -1.82 -2.98 -8.50
CA ASP A 10 -2.27 -3.37 -9.84
C ASP A 10 -1.23 -2.89 -10.84
N VAL A 11 -0.83 -3.81 -11.70
CA VAL A 11 0.15 -3.59 -12.75
C VAL A 11 -0.58 -3.69 -14.08
N LEU A 12 -0.72 -2.55 -14.75
CA LEU A 12 -1.16 -2.49 -16.14
C LEU A 12 0.02 -2.83 -17.02
N CYS A 13 -0.15 -3.86 -17.84
CA CYS A 13 0.87 -4.44 -18.70
C CYS A 13 0.87 -3.78 -20.07
N GLU A 14 2.00 -3.90 -20.77
CA GLU A 14 2.00 -3.73 -22.21
C GLU A 14 1.13 -4.81 -22.89
N PRO A 15 0.44 -4.49 -24.01
CA PRO A 15 -0.40 -5.45 -24.73
C PRO A 15 0.32 -6.77 -25.03
N GLY A 16 -0.33 -7.90 -24.74
CA GLY A 16 0.22 -9.23 -24.97
C GLY A 16 1.36 -9.66 -24.01
N ARG A 17 1.70 -8.85 -23.00
CA ARG A 17 2.76 -9.18 -22.02
C ARG A 17 2.25 -9.75 -20.69
N LEU A 18 0.94 -9.81 -20.46
CA LEU A 18 0.33 -10.21 -19.18
C LEU A 18 0.87 -11.56 -18.66
N ALA A 19 0.84 -12.62 -19.48
CA ALA A 19 1.29 -13.95 -19.08
C ALA A 19 2.80 -13.97 -18.73
N LYS A 20 3.61 -13.17 -19.46
CA LYS A 20 5.04 -13.03 -19.19
C LYS A 20 5.28 -12.31 -17.86
N LEU A 21 4.55 -11.22 -17.60
CA LEU A 21 4.63 -10.51 -16.32
C LEU A 21 4.17 -11.41 -15.16
N GLU A 22 3.05 -12.11 -15.32
CA GLU A 22 2.55 -13.01 -14.29
C GLU A 22 3.56 -14.11 -13.95
N LYS A 23 4.12 -14.78 -14.97
CA LYS A 23 5.16 -15.79 -14.78
C LYS A 23 6.38 -15.23 -14.06
N HIS A 24 6.83 -14.02 -14.45
CA HIS A 24 7.96 -13.34 -13.81
C HIS A 24 7.70 -13.10 -12.32
N LEU A 25 6.58 -12.46 -11.97
CA LEU A 25 6.26 -12.14 -10.58
C LEU A 25 6.02 -13.40 -9.73
N ARG A 26 5.36 -14.43 -10.28
CA ARG A 26 5.22 -15.72 -9.58
C ARG A 26 6.57 -16.40 -9.34
N SER A 27 7.51 -16.32 -10.29
CA SER A 27 8.86 -16.88 -10.11
C SER A 27 9.66 -16.18 -9.01
N MET A 28 9.33 -14.93 -8.70
CA MET A 28 9.88 -14.18 -7.58
C MET A 28 9.12 -14.40 -6.26
N GLY A 29 8.14 -15.33 -6.24
CA GLY A 29 7.39 -15.71 -5.05
C GLY A 29 6.13 -14.89 -4.77
N PHE A 30 5.72 -14.00 -5.68
CA PHE A 30 4.50 -13.20 -5.47
C PHE A 30 3.24 -13.96 -5.86
N ALA A 31 2.21 -13.87 -5.01
CA ALA A 31 0.87 -14.29 -5.36
C ALA A 31 0.23 -13.24 -6.30
N THR A 32 -0.23 -13.71 -7.46
CA THR A 32 -0.81 -12.86 -8.50
C THR A 32 -2.27 -13.23 -8.77
N ARG A 33 -3.06 -12.24 -9.21
CA ARG A 33 -4.42 -12.45 -9.71
C ARG A 33 -4.65 -11.60 -10.96
N ILE A 34 -5.06 -12.21 -12.06
CA ILE A 34 -5.48 -11.48 -13.26
C ILE A 34 -6.83 -10.79 -12.96
N LEU A 35 -6.91 -9.49 -13.20
CA LEU A 35 -8.14 -8.70 -13.04
C LEU A 35 -8.83 -8.43 -14.38
N SER A 36 -8.03 -8.19 -15.42
CA SER A 36 -8.47 -7.91 -16.79
C SER A 36 -7.39 -8.41 -17.76
N PRO A 37 -7.64 -8.42 -19.08
CA PRO A 37 -6.66 -8.88 -20.07
C PRO A 37 -5.30 -8.15 -20.06
N ASP A 38 -5.24 -6.98 -19.43
CA ASP A 38 -4.06 -6.12 -19.33
C ASP A 38 -3.63 -5.82 -17.88
N THR A 39 -4.37 -6.26 -16.87
CA THR A 39 -4.11 -5.89 -15.47
C THR A 39 -3.90 -7.10 -14.59
N LEU A 40 -2.75 -7.10 -13.89
CA LEU A 40 -2.39 -8.08 -12.88
C LEU A 40 -2.39 -7.44 -11.49
N ARG A 41 -2.98 -8.10 -10.51
CA ARG A 41 -2.93 -7.70 -9.09
C ARG A 41 -1.91 -8.53 -8.32
N VAL A 42 -1.10 -7.85 -7.52
CA VAL A 42 -0.26 -8.42 -6.48
C VAL A 42 -0.76 -7.93 -5.12
N VAL A 43 -0.89 -8.83 -4.14
CA VAL A 43 -1.24 -8.47 -2.77
C VAL A 43 -0.13 -8.96 -1.86
N GLN A 44 0.57 -8.03 -1.21
CA GLN A 44 1.63 -8.32 -0.27
C GLN A 44 1.18 -7.96 1.14
N ARG A 45 1.31 -8.91 2.08
CA ARG A 45 1.12 -8.67 3.51
C ARG A 45 2.45 -8.83 4.22
N MET A 46 2.81 -7.88 5.06
CA MET A 46 4.07 -7.85 5.80
C MET A 46 3.87 -7.32 7.22
N ARG A 47 4.83 -7.59 8.10
CA ARG A 47 4.81 -7.07 9.47
C ARG A 47 5.12 -5.58 9.44
N LEU A 48 4.38 -4.78 10.20
CA LEU A 48 4.60 -3.33 10.24
C LEU A 48 5.92 -2.94 10.92
N ARG A 49 6.39 -3.75 11.89
CA ARG A 49 7.62 -3.48 12.64
C ARG A 49 8.89 -3.56 11.79
N ASP A 50 8.84 -4.36 10.72
CA ASP A 50 9.95 -4.53 9.80
C ASP A 50 9.43 -4.76 8.37
N PRO A 51 8.92 -3.70 7.71
CA PRO A 51 8.42 -3.79 6.35
C PRO A 51 9.54 -3.66 5.33
N GLY A 52 10.77 -3.29 5.76
CA GLY A 52 11.83 -2.79 4.90
C GLY A 52 12.20 -3.76 3.79
N ASP A 53 12.54 -4.99 4.15
CA ASP A 53 12.98 -6.01 3.20
C ASP A 53 11.86 -6.48 2.28
N ALA A 54 10.66 -6.74 2.83
CA ALA A 54 9.51 -7.15 2.04
C ALA A 54 9.06 -6.07 1.05
N LEU A 55 9.14 -4.80 1.45
CA LEU A 55 8.86 -3.67 0.57
C LEU A 55 9.93 -3.52 -0.51
N SER A 56 11.21 -3.60 -0.15
CA SER A 56 12.33 -3.60 -1.11
C SER A 56 12.17 -4.71 -2.15
N MET A 57 11.84 -5.93 -1.72
CA MET A 57 11.62 -7.08 -2.61
C MET A 57 10.48 -6.81 -3.58
N LEU A 58 9.35 -6.28 -3.11
CA LEU A 58 8.21 -5.93 -3.95
C LEU A 58 8.59 -4.89 -5.01
N PHE A 59 9.22 -3.78 -4.60
CA PHE A 59 9.59 -2.72 -5.53
C PHE A 59 10.71 -3.14 -6.48
N ASN A 60 11.65 -3.97 -6.06
CA ASN A 60 12.68 -4.53 -6.95
C ASN A 60 12.07 -5.47 -8.00
N ALA A 61 11.07 -6.28 -7.63
CA ALA A 61 10.33 -7.10 -8.59
C ALA A 61 9.58 -6.26 -9.63
N LEU A 62 8.93 -5.18 -9.18
CA LEU A 62 8.27 -4.22 -10.08
C LEU A 62 9.28 -3.50 -11.00
N LYS A 63 10.43 -3.07 -10.47
CA LYS A 63 11.50 -2.42 -11.26
C LYS A 63 12.07 -3.38 -12.31
N SER A 64 12.33 -4.64 -11.94
CA SER A 64 12.85 -5.67 -12.86
C SER A 64 11.88 -6.04 -13.98
N SER A 65 10.58 -5.78 -13.78
CA SER A 65 9.54 -6.02 -14.76
C SER A 65 9.12 -4.76 -15.54
N SER A 66 9.78 -3.62 -15.32
CA SER A 66 9.43 -2.31 -15.92
C SER A 66 9.15 -2.35 -17.43
N MET A 67 9.93 -3.11 -18.20
CA MET A 67 9.76 -3.27 -19.66
C MET A 67 8.48 -4.00 -20.08
N LEU A 68 7.78 -4.63 -19.15
CA LEU A 68 6.51 -5.34 -19.36
C LEU A 68 5.30 -4.52 -18.88
N THR A 69 5.56 -3.38 -18.24
CA THR A 69 4.57 -2.63 -17.47
C THR A 69 4.40 -1.24 -18.05
N ARG A 70 3.15 -0.82 -18.21
CA ARG A 70 2.79 0.54 -18.65
C ARG A 70 2.54 1.46 -17.46
N ARG A 71 1.85 0.95 -16.44
CA ARG A 71 1.43 1.74 -15.27
C ARG A 71 1.28 0.85 -14.05
N ILE A 72 1.62 1.38 -12.89
CA ILE A 72 1.61 0.67 -11.62
C ILE A 72 0.82 1.50 -10.62
N CYS A 73 -0.22 0.90 -10.03
CA CYS A 73 -1.12 1.56 -9.12
C CYS A 73 -1.12 0.89 -7.74
N VAL A 74 -0.67 1.62 -6.71
CA VAL A 74 -0.48 1.13 -5.35
C VAL A 74 -1.54 1.68 -4.40
N GLU A 75 -2.10 0.79 -3.58
CA GLU A 75 -2.88 1.10 -2.39
C GLU A 75 -2.21 0.42 -1.19
N ALA A 76 -2.11 1.13 -0.06
CA ALA A 76 -1.47 0.59 1.15
C ALA A 76 -2.31 0.91 2.39
N TRP A 77 -2.42 -0.07 3.29
CA TRP A 77 -3.12 0.10 4.56
C TRP A 77 -2.58 -0.80 5.65
N VAL A 78 -2.81 -0.41 6.89
CA VAL A 78 -2.39 -1.11 8.10
C VAL A 78 -3.61 -1.40 8.96
N LEU A 79 -3.62 -2.57 9.59
CA LEU A 79 -4.55 -2.89 10.68
C LEU A 79 -3.86 -2.66 12.02
N LEU A 80 -4.40 -1.77 12.85
CA LEU A 80 -3.88 -1.46 14.19
C LEU A 80 -4.95 -1.76 15.26
N PRO A 81 -4.57 -2.13 16.50
CA PRO A 81 -5.50 -2.12 17.62
C PRO A 81 -6.14 -0.72 17.79
N SER A 82 -7.46 -0.68 17.96
CA SER A 82 -8.21 0.57 18.12
C SER A 82 -8.39 0.86 19.60
N GLU A 83 -7.59 1.77 20.16
CA GLU A 83 -7.84 2.27 21.53
C GLU A 83 -8.80 3.47 21.55
N ALA A 84 -8.92 4.26 20.48
CA ALA A 84 -9.71 5.51 20.53
C ALA A 84 -10.10 6.12 19.17
N VAL A 85 -10.45 5.33 18.14
CA VAL A 85 -10.92 5.94 16.87
C VAL A 85 -12.41 6.28 16.99
N ALA A 86 -12.69 7.57 17.27
CA ALA A 86 -14.06 8.10 17.44
C ALA A 86 -14.90 8.06 16.14
N GLY A 87 -14.27 7.83 15.00
CA GLY A 87 -14.92 7.72 13.69
C GLY A 87 -13.92 7.87 12.56
N ASP A 88 -14.45 7.96 11.35
CA ASP A 88 -13.65 8.18 10.16
C ASP A 88 -12.92 9.53 10.23
N THR A 89 -11.61 9.52 10.06
CA THR A 89 -10.79 10.73 10.15
C THR A 89 -9.63 10.73 9.17
N VAL A 90 -9.27 11.91 8.70
CA VAL A 90 -8.08 12.15 7.90
C VAL A 90 -7.09 12.89 8.80
N LEU A 91 -5.93 12.29 9.03
CA LEU A 91 -4.85 12.86 9.81
C LEU A 91 -3.83 13.48 8.86
N ASN A 92 -3.43 14.72 9.15
CA ASN A 92 -2.25 15.32 8.54
C ASN A 92 -1.03 14.94 9.39
N THR A 93 -0.08 14.26 8.78
CA THR A 93 1.20 13.83 9.33
C THR A 93 2.32 14.60 8.61
N GLY A 94 3.53 14.62 9.18
CA GLY A 94 4.66 15.36 8.59
C GLY A 94 4.93 14.98 7.13
N SER A 95 4.73 13.72 6.74
CA SER A 95 4.88 13.30 5.34
C SER A 95 3.63 13.52 4.48
N GLY A 96 2.46 13.88 5.04
CA GLY A 96 1.17 14.15 4.34
C GLY A 96 -0.04 13.46 4.99
N PHE A 97 -0.92 12.73 4.29
CA PHE A 97 -2.22 12.32 4.86
C PHE A 97 -2.38 10.81 5.11
N LEU A 98 -3.06 10.48 6.21
CA LEU A 98 -3.53 9.14 6.54
C LEU A 98 -5.04 9.16 6.78
N TYR A 99 -5.76 8.15 6.29
CA TYR A 99 -7.18 7.98 6.59
C TYR A 99 -7.38 6.82 7.55
N VAL A 100 -7.95 7.13 8.71
CA VAL A 100 -8.24 6.16 9.76
C VAL A 100 -9.73 5.93 9.81
N ARG A 101 -10.13 4.66 9.80
CA ARG A 101 -11.53 4.27 9.99
C ARG A 101 -11.65 3.08 10.94
N LYS A 102 -12.84 2.91 11.52
CA LYS A 102 -13.14 1.76 12.37
C LYS A 102 -13.11 0.47 11.53
N GLY A 103 -12.33 -0.50 12.00
CA GLY A 103 -12.29 -1.85 11.45
C GLY A 103 -13.22 -2.80 12.22
N ARG A 104 -12.98 -4.11 12.07
CA ARG A 104 -13.69 -5.16 12.82
C ARG A 104 -12.91 -5.56 14.07
N ARG A 105 -13.62 -6.09 15.08
CA ARG A 105 -13.01 -6.72 16.28
C ARG A 105 -12.02 -5.81 17.03
N GLY A 106 -12.37 -4.55 17.25
CA GLY A 106 -11.51 -3.62 17.98
C GLY A 106 -10.24 -3.22 17.22
N MET A 107 -10.21 -3.36 15.90
CA MET A 107 -9.11 -2.88 15.05
C MET A 107 -9.52 -1.59 14.32
N ALA A 108 -8.54 -0.75 14.01
CA ALA A 108 -8.63 0.37 13.09
C ALA A 108 -7.95 0.02 11.76
N VAL A 109 -8.47 0.55 10.65
CA VAL A 109 -7.81 0.51 9.35
C VAL A 109 -7.20 1.88 9.10
N VAL A 110 -5.87 1.93 8.97
CA VAL A 110 -5.12 3.14 8.63
C VAL A 110 -4.66 3.03 7.18
N LYS A 111 -5.26 3.81 6.28
CA LYS A 111 -4.90 3.85 4.86
C LYS A 111 -3.97 5.00 4.56
N VAL A 112 -3.02 4.77 3.66
CA VAL A 112 -2.23 5.85 3.05
C VAL A 112 -3.11 6.67 2.12
N VAL A 113 -3.08 7.99 2.26
CA VAL A 113 -3.71 8.91 1.33
C VAL A 113 -2.62 9.59 0.50
N TRP A 114 -2.73 9.42 -0.81
CA TRP A 114 -1.82 9.93 -1.81
C TRP A 114 -2.34 11.27 -2.33
N GLY A 115 -1.55 12.32 -2.11
CA GLY A 115 -1.87 13.68 -2.54
C GLY A 115 -2.65 14.50 -1.52
N SER A 116 -3.02 15.71 -1.92
CA SER A 116 -3.76 16.64 -1.08
C SER A 116 -5.25 16.31 -1.10
N VAL A 117 -5.84 16.16 0.08
CA VAL A 117 -7.29 15.96 0.23
C VAL A 117 -7.86 16.95 1.22
N ASN A 118 -9.12 17.33 1.03
CA ASN A 118 -9.86 18.06 2.05
C ASN A 118 -10.14 17.09 3.23
N PRO A 119 -9.63 17.36 4.44
CA PRO A 119 -9.78 16.47 5.60
C PRO A 119 -11.23 16.32 6.07
N TYR A 120 -12.14 17.19 5.62
CA TYR A 120 -13.56 17.13 5.92
C TYR A 120 -14.33 16.15 5.01
N VAL A 121 -13.74 15.71 3.88
CA VAL A 121 -14.36 14.73 2.97
C VAL A 121 -14.07 13.32 3.47
N LYS A 122 -15.12 12.60 3.89
CA LYS A 122 -15.02 11.29 4.54
C LYS A 122 -16.04 10.30 3.94
N PRO A 123 -15.61 9.21 3.29
CA PRO A 123 -14.22 8.86 3.01
C PRO A 123 -13.59 9.76 1.93
N PRO A 124 -12.25 9.92 1.91
CA PRO A 124 -11.57 10.53 0.78
C PRO A 124 -11.88 9.78 -0.53
N PRO A 125 -11.82 10.44 -1.68
CA PRO A 125 -12.09 9.81 -2.97
C PRO A 125 -11.12 8.66 -3.22
N GLY A 126 -11.59 7.61 -3.91
CA GLY A 126 -10.76 6.43 -4.21
C GLY A 126 -9.47 6.76 -4.96
N SER A 127 -9.49 7.81 -5.79
CA SER A 127 -8.31 8.34 -6.48
C SER A 127 -7.23 8.89 -5.55
N ALA A 128 -7.58 9.28 -4.32
CA ALA A 128 -6.62 9.69 -3.30
C ALA A 128 -6.14 8.50 -2.45
N MET A 129 -6.86 7.38 -2.41
CA MET A 129 -6.41 6.16 -1.70
C MET A 129 -5.44 5.33 -2.52
N ARG A 130 -5.27 5.68 -3.79
CA ARG A 130 -4.49 4.91 -4.75
C ARG A 130 -3.61 5.81 -5.60
N LYS A 131 -2.30 5.54 -5.60
CA LYS A 131 -1.35 6.27 -6.46
C LYS A 131 -0.94 5.42 -7.65
N CYS A 132 -1.10 5.99 -8.85
CA CYS A 132 -0.63 5.39 -10.08
C CYS A 132 0.61 6.12 -10.60
N VAL A 133 1.64 5.37 -10.98
CA VAL A 133 2.89 5.89 -11.55
C VAL A 133 3.27 5.09 -12.80
N GLU A 134 4.07 5.72 -13.65
CA GLU A 134 4.83 4.99 -14.67
C GLU A 134 6.01 4.24 -14.02
N PRO A 135 6.60 3.24 -14.68
CA PRO A 135 7.68 2.44 -14.09
C PRO A 135 8.89 3.28 -13.65
N THR A 136 9.16 4.39 -14.36
CA THR A 136 10.20 5.37 -14.02
C THR A 136 9.97 6.06 -12.67
N GLY A 137 8.73 6.14 -12.21
CA GLY A 137 8.34 6.73 -10.92
C GLY A 137 8.36 5.77 -9.74
N LEU A 138 8.77 4.49 -9.92
CA LEU A 138 8.73 3.48 -8.87
C LEU A 138 9.61 3.81 -7.66
N GLN A 139 10.79 4.41 -7.88
CA GLN A 139 11.69 4.75 -6.77
C GLN A 139 11.06 5.82 -5.86
N GLY A 140 10.56 6.92 -6.42
CA GLY A 140 9.90 7.96 -5.62
C GLY A 140 8.64 7.46 -4.92
N LEU A 141 7.92 6.50 -5.53
CA LEU A 141 6.77 5.85 -4.89
C LEU A 141 7.18 4.99 -3.68
N GLU A 142 8.30 4.27 -3.79
CA GLU A 142 8.86 3.49 -2.69
C GLU A 142 9.27 4.38 -1.51
N GLU A 143 9.99 5.47 -1.79
CA GLU A 143 10.45 6.44 -0.79
C GLU A 143 9.27 7.12 -0.10
N GLU A 144 8.27 7.56 -0.86
CA GLU A 144 7.05 8.14 -0.27
C GLU A 144 6.35 7.13 0.62
N LEU A 145 6.14 5.89 0.15
CA LEU A 145 5.51 4.85 0.96
C LEU A 145 6.28 4.60 2.27
N ARG A 146 7.62 4.54 2.23
CA ARG A 146 8.43 4.39 3.45
C ARG A 146 8.20 5.55 4.44
N GLY A 147 8.13 6.78 3.96
CA GLY A 147 7.77 7.95 4.78
C GLY A 147 6.39 7.80 5.43
N ARG A 148 5.39 7.35 4.67
CA ARG A 148 4.04 7.07 5.19
C ARG A 148 4.03 5.99 6.27
N LEU A 149 4.83 4.94 6.08
CA LEU A 149 4.91 3.83 7.04
C LEU A 149 5.57 4.25 8.35
N ALA A 150 6.58 5.13 8.29
CA ALA A 150 7.19 5.72 9.49
C ALA A 150 6.15 6.52 10.30
N ASP A 151 5.32 7.32 9.64
CA ASP A 151 4.23 8.05 10.30
C ASP A 151 3.20 7.10 10.92
N ILE A 152 2.82 6.02 10.21
CA ILE A 152 1.89 5.01 10.76
C ILE A 152 2.49 4.30 11.98
N ALA A 153 3.79 4.00 11.97
CA ALA A 153 4.48 3.37 13.09
C ALA A 153 4.54 4.27 14.33
N SER A 154 4.42 5.60 14.16
CA SER A 154 4.33 6.57 15.26
C SER A 154 2.94 6.69 15.89
N LEU A 155 1.90 6.12 15.27
CA LEU A 155 0.53 6.21 15.77
C LEU A 155 0.35 5.37 17.05
N PRO A 156 -0.49 5.81 18.01
CA PRO A 156 -0.89 5.01 19.16
C PRO A 156 -1.43 3.63 18.72
N GLY A 157 -0.96 2.56 19.36
CA GLY A 157 -1.33 1.18 19.02
C GLY A 157 -0.44 0.52 17.95
N ALA A 158 0.44 1.25 17.26
CA ALA A 158 1.42 0.67 16.33
C ALA A 158 2.58 -0.04 17.05
N ALA A 159 2.96 0.44 18.23
CA ALA A 159 4.09 -0.06 19.00
C ALA A 159 3.71 -0.99 20.16
N ALA A 160 2.42 -1.23 20.45
CA ALA A 160 2.00 -1.83 21.73
C ALA A 160 2.50 -3.28 21.92
N PRO A 161 3.38 -3.55 22.90
CA PRO A 161 3.54 -4.87 23.47
C PRO A 161 2.76 -4.90 24.79
N ARG A 162 1.70 -5.68 24.93
CA ARG A 162 1.15 -5.92 26.27
C ARG A 162 0.67 -7.35 26.44
N GLY A 163 1.26 -7.98 27.45
CA GLY A 163 0.72 -9.11 28.21
C GLY A 163 0.97 -10.46 27.59
#